data_AF-A0A1A6H5P3-F1
#
_entry.id   AF-A0A1A6H5P3-F1
#
_cell.length_a   1.000
_cell.length_b   1.000
_cell.length_c   1.000
_cell.angle_alpha   90.00
_cell.angle_beta   90.00
_cell.angle_gamma   90.00
#
_symmetry.space_group_name_H-M   'P 1'
#
loop_
_entity.id
_entity.type
_entity.pdbx_description
1 polymer ?
#
loop_
_entity_poly.entity_id
_entity_poly.type
_entity_poly.pdbx_seq_one_letter_code
_entity_poly.pdbx_strand_id
1 'polypeptide(L)'
;MDKFGDVQDDRFDSVNPHQMLDVWHTEIQHMESTMATISKSADLFEVNVPDYKQLRQCRKEACQLKELWDTIRMVTSSIHAWEATSWRNISVEAMDLECKQFTRHIRNLDKELRAWDAFIGLESTVLNTLTSLKAVAELQNPAIRERHWRQLMQATGVSFTMDQDTTLAHLLQLQLHHFEDEVRGIVDRAVKEMAMEKTLKELQITWASMEFQYEPHTRTNIPLLQSDEDLIEVLEDNQVQLQNLMMSKHIAFFLEEVSSWQKKLSTADSVISIWFEVQRTWSHLESIFIGSEDIRSQLPQTSSVSIQYSQFFADKLA
;
A
#
# COMPACT_ATOMS: atom_id res chain seq x y z
N MET A 1 13.64 -56.53 11.66
CA MET A 1 12.75 -55.56 12.33
C MET A 1 13.38 -54.16 12.25
N ASP A 2 13.93 -53.82 11.07
CA ASP A 2 14.68 -52.59 10.75
C ASP A 2 14.29 -52.13 9.33
N LYS A 3 12.99 -51.97 9.06
CA LYS A 3 12.51 -51.46 7.76
C LYS A 3 11.66 -50.19 7.85
N PHE A 4 11.26 -49.79 9.06
CA PHE A 4 10.47 -48.57 9.29
C PHE A 4 11.31 -47.40 9.84
N GLY A 5 12.59 -47.61 10.17
CA GLY A 5 13.44 -46.58 10.77
C GLY A 5 14.24 -45.72 9.79
N ASP A 6 14.14 -45.95 8.48
CA ASP A 6 14.98 -45.28 7.47
C ASP A 6 14.22 -44.83 6.21
N VAL A 7 12.88 -44.73 6.30
CA VAL A 7 12.11 -44.11 5.20
C VAL A 7 12.03 -42.62 5.50
N GLN A 8 12.65 -41.83 4.61
CA GLN A 8 12.56 -40.38 4.56
C GLN A 8 11.12 -39.91 4.18
N ASP A 9 10.11 -40.32 4.94
CA ASP A 9 8.69 -40.17 4.58
C ASP A 9 7.97 -39.00 5.26
N ASP A 10 8.64 -38.34 6.22
CA ASP A 10 8.09 -37.16 6.89
C ASP A 10 8.28 -35.87 6.07
N ARG A 11 8.94 -35.96 4.91
CA ARG A 11 9.23 -34.82 4.05
C ARG A 11 7.95 -34.28 3.43
N PHE A 12 7.77 -32.96 3.53
CA PHE A 12 6.71 -32.22 2.86
C PHE A 12 6.65 -32.47 1.34
N ASP A 13 7.78 -32.82 0.72
CA ASP A 13 7.91 -33.06 -0.73
C ASP A 13 7.73 -34.54 -1.14
N SER A 14 7.13 -35.39 -0.29
CA SER A 14 6.97 -36.83 -0.59
C SER A 14 6.20 -37.05 -1.90
N VAL A 15 6.72 -37.94 -2.75
CA VAL A 15 6.14 -38.25 -4.06
C VAL A 15 5.01 -39.26 -3.88
N ASN A 16 3.78 -38.75 -3.90
CA ASN A 16 2.54 -39.53 -3.80
C ASN A 16 2.30 -40.24 -2.44
N PRO A 17 2.24 -39.48 -1.34
CA PRO A 17 2.15 -40.01 0.02
C PRO A 17 0.89 -40.84 0.27
N HIS A 18 -0.21 -40.54 -0.42
CA HIS A 18 -1.45 -41.31 -0.27
C HIS A 18 -1.35 -42.73 -0.84
N GLN A 19 -0.61 -42.94 -1.94
CA GLN A 19 -0.39 -44.29 -2.46
C GLN A 19 0.44 -45.14 -1.50
N MET A 20 1.46 -44.54 -0.88
CA MET A 20 2.28 -45.21 0.13
C MET A 20 1.45 -45.55 1.37
N LEU A 21 0.63 -44.60 1.84
CA LEU A 21 -0.30 -44.81 2.95
C LEU A 21 -1.30 -45.94 2.68
N ASP A 22 -1.81 -46.09 1.46
CA ASP A 22 -2.75 -47.16 1.09
C ASP A 22 -2.06 -48.54 1.12
N VAL A 23 -0.79 -48.62 0.69
CA VAL A 23 0.02 -49.84 0.78
C VAL A 23 0.26 -50.20 2.25
N TRP A 24 0.71 -49.25 3.08
CA TRP A 24 0.91 -49.47 4.51
C TRP A 24 -0.37 -49.84 5.23
N HIS A 25 -1.50 -49.22 4.87
CA HIS A 25 -2.80 -49.55 5.43
C HIS A 25 -3.15 -51.02 5.19
N THR A 26 -2.92 -51.51 3.96
CA THR A 26 -3.16 -52.90 3.57
C THR A 26 -2.24 -53.87 4.32
N GLU A 27 -0.95 -53.53 4.44
CA GLU A 27 0.03 -54.35 5.17
C GLU A 27 -0.29 -54.43 6.67
N ILE A 28 -0.62 -53.29 7.31
CA ILE A 28 -1.02 -53.24 8.72
C ILE A 28 -2.32 -54.03 8.93
N GLN A 29 -3.30 -53.93 8.03
CA GLN A 29 -4.53 -54.74 8.09
C GLN A 29 -4.23 -56.24 8.03
N HIS A 30 -3.32 -56.65 7.16
CA HIS A 30 -2.91 -58.05 7.06
C HIS A 30 -2.23 -58.54 8.34
N MET A 31 -1.33 -57.73 8.93
CA MET A 31 -0.67 -58.04 10.20
C MET A 31 -1.67 -58.12 11.36
N GLU A 32 -2.64 -57.21 11.44
CA GLU A 32 -3.71 -57.23 12.45
C GLU A 32 -4.61 -58.47 12.32
N SER A 33 -4.96 -58.87 11.10
CA SER A 33 -5.75 -60.08 10.86
C SER A 33 -4.99 -61.36 11.26
N THR A 34 -3.70 -61.43 10.93
CA THR A 34 -2.82 -62.52 11.34
C THR A 34 -2.71 -62.59 12.86
N MET A 35 -2.49 -61.44 13.51
CA MET A 35 -2.44 -61.32 14.96
C MET A 35 -3.74 -61.77 15.62
N ALA A 36 -4.89 -61.35 15.11
CA ALA A 36 -6.20 -61.78 15.63
C ALA A 36 -6.40 -63.30 15.53
N THR A 37 -5.92 -63.91 14.45
CA THR A 37 -5.96 -65.37 14.26
C THR A 37 -5.05 -66.09 15.26
N ILE A 38 -3.83 -65.58 15.46
CA ILE A 38 -2.88 -66.12 16.46
C ILE A 38 -3.47 -66.01 17.86
N SER A 39 -3.99 -64.83 18.25
CA SER A 39 -4.65 -64.63 19.55
C SER A 39 -5.78 -65.62 19.78
N LYS A 40 -6.69 -65.76 18.81
CA LYS A 40 -7.80 -66.72 18.91
C LYS A 40 -7.31 -68.17 19.07
N SER A 41 -6.24 -68.54 18.37
CA SER A 41 -5.66 -69.88 18.51
C SER A 41 -4.96 -70.08 19.85
N ALA A 42 -4.24 -69.09 20.35
CA ALA A 42 -3.55 -69.15 21.63
C ALA A 42 -4.53 -69.19 22.81
N ASP A 43 -5.64 -68.44 22.72
CA ASP A 43 -6.75 -68.51 23.69
C ASP A 43 -7.34 -69.92 23.79
N LEU A 44 -7.47 -70.63 22.65
CA LEU A 44 -7.95 -72.02 22.62
C LEU A 44 -7.00 -72.98 23.35
N PHE A 45 -5.70 -72.67 23.37
CA PHE A 45 -4.66 -73.46 24.03
C PHE A 45 -4.26 -72.91 25.40
N GLU A 46 -4.97 -71.90 25.92
CA GLU A 46 -4.65 -71.20 27.18
C GLU A 46 -3.20 -70.63 27.22
N VAL A 47 -2.66 -70.29 26.05
CA VAL A 47 -1.33 -69.70 25.90
C VAL A 47 -1.43 -68.18 25.96
N ASN A 48 -0.66 -67.56 26.84
CA ASN A 48 -0.62 -66.11 26.94
C ASN A 48 0.11 -65.49 25.73
N VAL A 49 -0.58 -64.61 24.99
CA VAL A 49 0.00 -63.90 23.85
C VAL A 49 0.56 -62.56 24.30
N PRO A 50 1.81 -62.21 23.92
CA PRO A 50 2.35 -60.89 24.20
C PRO A 50 1.48 -59.77 23.64
N ASP A 51 1.44 -58.64 24.33
CA ASP A 51 0.73 -57.45 23.84
C ASP A 51 1.59 -56.73 22.78
N TYR A 52 1.13 -56.70 21.52
CA TYR A 52 1.87 -56.09 20.41
C TYR A 52 1.58 -54.59 20.30
N LYS A 53 2.17 -53.84 21.23
CA LYS A 53 2.03 -52.37 21.29
C LYS A 53 2.53 -51.69 20.02
N GLN A 54 3.55 -52.25 19.36
CA GLN A 54 4.14 -51.71 18.13
C GLN A 54 3.13 -51.68 16.97
N LEU A 55 2.34 -52.75 16.78
CA LEU A 55 1.36 -52.80 15.69
C LEU A 55 0.26 -51.75 15.88
N ARG A 56 -0.22 -51.58 17.13
CA ARG A 56 -1.19 -50.51 17.45
C ARG A 56 -0.61 -49.12 17.28
N GLN A 57 0.67 -48.93 17.60
CA GLN A 57 1.38 -47.68 17.37
C GLN A 57 1.51 -47.37 15.87
N CYS A 58 1.95 -48.32 15.04
CA CYS A 58 2.01 -48.15 13.59
C CYS A 58 0.64 -47.83 12.99
N ARG A 59 -0.43 -48.48 13.47
CA ARG A 59 -1.80 -48.16 13.05
C ARG A 59 -2.19 -46.72 13.40
N LYS A 60 -1.86 -46.27 14.61
CA LYS A 60 -2.11 -44.89 15.07
C LYS A 60 -1.36 -43.88 14.19
N GLU A 61 -0.06 -44.08 13.99
CA GLU A 61 0.80 -43.21 13.18
C GLU A 61 0.32 -43.15 11.73
N ALA A 62 -0.04 -44.29 11.11
CA ALA A 62 -0.56 -44.32 9.75
C ALA A 62 -1.88 -43.53 9.61
N CYS A 63 -2.76 -43.60 10.61
CA CYS A 63 -4.00 -42.80 10.63
C CYS A 63 -3.70 -41.30 10.77
N GLN A 64 -2.78 -40.92 11.66
CA GLN A 64 -2.38 -39.52 11.85
C GLN A 64 -1.69 -38.95 10.59
N LEU A 65 -0.83 -39.73 9.95
CA LEU A 65 -0.15 -39.36 8.70
C LEU A 65 -1.16 -39.19 7.56
N LYS A 66 -2.18 -40.04 7.48
CA LYS A 66 -3.30 -39.87 6.53
C LYS A 66 -4.04 -38.55 6.76
N GLU A 67 -4.42 -38.25 7.99
CA GLU A 67 -5.11 -36.99 8.33
C GLU A 67 -4.26 -35.76 7.97
N LEU A 68 -2.96 -35.80 8.25
CA LEU A 68 -2.02 -34.75 7.90
C LEU A 68 -1.95 -34.54 6.37
N TRP A 69 -1.76 -35.61 5.60
CA TRP A 69 -1.67 -35.51 4.14
C TRP A 69 -2.99 -35.13 3.47
N ASP A 70 -4.12 -35.59 4.00
CA ASP A 70 -5.45 -35.14 3.54
C ASP A 70 -5.60 -33.62 3.79
N THR A 71 -5.11 -33.12 4.92
CA THR A 71 -5.09 -31.68 5.23
C THR A 71 -4.16 -30.91 4.28
N ILE A 72 -2.95 -31.41 4.03
CA ILE A 72 -1.99 -30.79 3.08
C ILE A 72 -2.63 -30.69 1.70
N ARG A 73 -3.25 -31.76 1.23
CA ARG A 73 -3.94 -31.78 -0.07
C ARG A 73 -5.09 -30.77 -0.12
N MET A 74 -5.91 -30.69 0.93
CA MET A 74 -6.99 -29.70 1.01
C MET A 74 -6.45 -28.26 0.91
N VAL A 75 -5.43 -27.92 1.70
CA VAL A 75 -4.84 -26.58 1.68
C VAL A 75 -4.20 -26.26 0.32
N THR A 76 -3.35 -27.14 -0.18
CA THR A 76 -2.64 -26.93 -1.46
C THR A 76 -3.60 -26.83 -2.63
N SER A 77 -4.63 -27.68 -2.71
CA SER A 77 -5.65 -27.59 -3.76
C SER A 77 -6.45 -26.30 -3.70
N SER A 78 -6.76 -25.79 -2.51
CA SER A 78 -7.45 -24.52 -2.33
C SER A 78 -6.58 -23.35 -2.79
N ILE A 79 -5.30 -23.33 -2.42
CA ILE A 79 -4.33 -22.32 -2.88
C ILE A 79 -4.18 -22.36 -4.41
N HIS A 80 -4.03 -23.55 -5.00
CA HIS A 80 -3.96 -23.72 -6.46
C HIS A 80 -5.25 -23.28 -7.17
N ALA A 81 -6.41 -23.43 -6.55
CA ALA A 81 -7.66 -22.90 -7.12
C ALA A 81 -7.64 -21.36 -7.14
N TRP A 82 -7.08 -20.73 -6.10
CA TRP A 82 -6.98 -19.27 -6.04
C TRP A 82 -5.97 -18.70 -7.03
N GLU A 83 -4.90 -19.42 -7.35
CA GLU A 83 -3.84 -19.01 -8.27
C GLU A 83 -4.36 -18.54 -9.65
N ALA A 84 -5.45 -19.13 -10.14
CA ALA A 84 -6.08 -18.76 -11.40
C ALA A 84 -6.92 -17.45 -11.34
N THR A 85 -7.11 -16.88 -10.14
CA THR A 85 -7.94 -15.68 -9.95
C THR A 85 -7.22 -14.46 -10.51
N SER A 86 -7.87 -13.73 -11.43
CA SER A 86 -7.36 -12.45 -11.96
C SER A 86 -7.28 -11.39 -10.86
N TRP A 87 -6.24 -10.55 -10.89
CA TRP A 87 -5.98 -9.44 -9.97
C TRP A 87 -7.21 -8.62 -9.59
N ARG A 88 -8.05 -8.31 -10.58
CA ARG A 88 -9.27 -7.50 -10.39
C ARG A 88 -10.35 -8.19 -9.56
N ASN A 89 -10.34 -9.53 -9.55
CA ASN A 89 -11.32 -10.37 -8.90
C ASN A 89 -10.78 -10.99 -7.60
N ILE A 90 -9.54 -10.68 -7.20
CA ILE A 90 -8.96 -11.20 -5.95
C ILE A 90 -9.71 -10.60 -4.77
N SER A 91 -10.44 -11.44 -4.05
CA SER A 91 -11.03 -11.11 -2.76
C SER A 91 -10.11 -11.58 -1.64
N VAL A 92 -9.25 -10.69 -1.17
CA VAL A 92 -8.32 -11.00 -0.06
C VAL A 92 -9.08 -11.36 1.21
N GLU A 93 -10.21 -10.72 1.49
CA GLU A 93 -11.02 -11.00 2.68
C GLU A 93 -11.54 -12.45 2.71
N ALA A 94 -12.07 -12.93 1.58
CA ALA A 94 -12.57 -14.31 1.49
C ALA A 94 -11.43 -15.33 1.66
N MET A 95 -10.29 -15.09 1.01
CA MET A 95 -9.11 -15.97 1.09
C MET A 95 -8.48 -15.96 2.49
N ASP A 96 -8.40 -14.80 3.15
CA ASP A 96 -7.92 -14.66 4.54
C ASP A 96 -8.82 -15.43 5.53
N LEU A 97 -10.15 -15.36 5.34
CA LEU A 97 -11.11 -16.13 6.14
C LEU A 97 -10.89 -17.64 5.98
N GLU A 98 -10.62 -18.12 4.78
CA GLU A 98 -10.35 -19.53 4.50
C GLU A 98 -8.99 -19.98 5.09
N CYS A 99 -7.93 -19.18 4.94
CA CYS A 99 -6.64 -19.42 5.60
C CYS A 99 -6.76 -19.49 7.14
N LYS A 100 -7.61 -18.64 7.74
CA LYS A 100 -7.92 -18.71 9.18
C LYS A 100 -8.65 -20.00 9.55
N GLN A 101 -9.51 -20.54 8.68
CA GLN A 101 -10.13 -21.85 8.88
C GLN A 101 -9.10 -22.97 8.80
N PHE A 102 -8.19 -22.95 7.82
CA PHE A 102 -7.07 -23.89 7.74
C PHE A 102 -6.21 -23.87 9.00
N THR A 103 -5.87 -22.67 9.50
CA THR A 103 -5.11 -22.50 10.74
C THR A 103 -5.82 -23.14 11.95
N ARG A 104 -7.15 -22.99 12.05
CA ARG A 104 -7.95 -23.63 13.12
C ARG A 104 -7.95 -25.14 12.98
N HIS A 105 -8.07 -25.67 11.76
CA HIS A 105 -8.05 -27.09 11.51
C HIS A 105 -6.68 -27.71 11.85
N ILE A 106 -5.58 -27.09 11.40
CA ILE A 106 -4.20 -27.49 11.72
C ILE A 106 -3.96 -27.52 13.23
N ARG A 107 -4.47 -26.54 13.98
CA ARG A 107 -4.34 -26.50 15.45
C ARG A 107 -5.04 -27.65 16.18
N ASN A 108 -6.07 -28.24 15.56
CA ASN A 108 -6.82 -29.36 16.12
C ASN A 108 -6.17 -30.73 15.82
N LEU A 109 -5.18 -30.78 14.92
CA LEU A 109 -4.39 -31.99 14.68
C LEU A 109 -3.62 -32.39 15.94
N ASP A 110 -3.28 -33.68 16.04
CA ASP A 110 -2.56 -34.23 17.18
C ASP A 110 -1.22 -33.50 17.39
N LYS A 111 -0.88 -33.24 18.65
CA LYS A 111 0.35 -32.55 19.03
C LYS A 111 1.60 -33.34 18.65
N GLU A 112 1.49 -34.67 18.60
CA GLU A 112 2.57 -35.55 18.16
C GLU A 112 3.03 -35.24 16.72
N LEU A 113 2.13 -34.74 15.86
CA LEU A 113 2.43 -34.41 14.46
C LEU A 113 3.28 -33.15 14.30
N ARG A 114 3.36 -32.29 15.31
CA ARG A 114 4.08 -31.01 15.23
C ARG A 114 5.58 -31.16 15.04
N ALA A 115 6.13 -32.34 15.37
CA ALA A 115 7.53 -32.66 15.17
C ALA A 115 7.85 -33.11 13.74
N TRP A 116 6.83 -33.37 12.91
CA TRP A 116 7.01 -33.89 11.56
C TRP A 116 7.23 -32.75 10.57
N ASP A 117 8.18 -32.92 9.65
CA ASP A 117 8.52 -31.88 8.65
C ASP A 117 7.31 -31.52 7.78
N ALA A 118 6.45 -32.49 7.43
CA ALA A 118 5.21 -32.27 6.71
C ALA A 118 4.24 -31.32 7.44
N PHE A 119 4.15 -31.40 8.77
CA PHE A 119 3.33 -30.47 9.57
C PHE A 119 3.94 -29.07 9.57
N ILE A 120 5.25 -28.96 9.74
CA ILE A 120 5.97 -27.69 9.72
C ILE A 120 5.81 -27.00 8.36
N GLY A 121 5.94 -27.76 7.27
CA GLY A 121 5.73 -27.28 5.90
C GLY A 121 4.29 -26.82 5.66
N LEU A 122 3.29 -27.55 6.15
CA LEU A 122 1.88 -27.16 6.10
C LEU A 122 1.61 -25.84 6.83
N GLU A 123 2.07 -25.74 8.08
CA GLU A 123 1.89 -24.53 8.90
C GLU A 123 2.58 -23.33 8.25
N SER A 124 3.81 -23.51 7.76
CA SER A 124 4.54 -22.48 7.04
C SER A 124 3.84 -22.06 5.75
N THR A 125 3.31 -23.01 4.97
CA THR A 125 2.58 -22.71 3.72
C THR A 125 1.36 -21.83 3.99
N VAL A 126 0.54 -22.17 4.99
CA VAL A 126 -0.64 -21.36 5.36
C VAL A 126 -0.22 -19.98 5.86
N LEU A 127 0.81 -19.90 6.71
CA LEU A 127 1.29 -18.62 7.26
C LEU A 127 1.86 -17.71 6.16
N ASN A 128 2.72 -18.24 5.29
CA ASN A 128 3.32 -17.50 4.19
C ASN A 128 2.25 -17.02 3.19
N THR A 129 1.25 -17.85 2.92
CA THR A 129 0.11 -17.47 2.09
C THR A 129 -0.69 -16.34 2.73
N LEU A 130 -0.98 -16.43 4.04
CA LEU A 130 -1.68 -15.38 4.78
C LEU A 130 -0.93 -14.04 4.74
N THR A 131 0.38 -14.06 4.97
CA THR A 131 1.22 -12.85 4.91
C THR A 131 1.27 -12.29 3.49
N SER A 132 1.40 -13.15 2.48
CA SER A 132 1.40 -12.73 1.08
C SER A 132 0.05 -12.12 0.67
N LEU A 133 -1.07 -12.69 1.13
CA LEU A 133 -2.41 -12.17 0.90
C LEU A 133 -2.60 -10.77 1.52
N LYS A 134 -2.08 -10.52 2.72
CA LYS A 134 -2.10 -9.19 3.34
C LYS A 134 -1.32 -8.17 2.50
N ALA A 135 -0.12 -8.53 2.04
CA ALA A 135 0.66 -7.69 1.14
C ALA A 135 -0.09 -7.40 -0.18
N VAL A 136 -0.78 -8.41 -0.74
CA VAL A 136 -1.65 -8.24 -1.90
C VAL A 136 -2.78 -7.24 -1.63
N ALA A 137 -3.44 -7.29 -0.46
CA ALA A 137 -4.46 -6.31 -0.09
C ALA A 137 -3.89 -4.89 0.00
N GLU A 138 -2.70 -4.71 0.56
CA GLU A 138 -2.05 -3.39 0.61
C GLU A 138 -1.74 -2.87 -0.82
N LEU A 139 -1.29 -3.76 -1.71
CA LEU A 139 -0.96 -3.43 -3.11
C LEU A 139 -2.20 -3.16 -3.99
N GLN A 140 -3.39 -3.60 -3.58
CA GLN A 140 -4.66 -3.23 -4.23
C GLN A 140 -5.03 -1.76 -4.03
N ASN A 141 -4.28 -1.00 -3.23
CA ASN A 141 -4.51 0.42 -3.04
C ASN A 141 -4.41 1.20 -4.37
N PRO A 142 -5.42 2.03 -4.73
CA PRO A 142 -5.44 2.76 -6.00
C PRO A 142 -4.33 3.82 -6.15
N ALA A 143 -3.61 4.15 -5.06
CA ALA A 143 -2.45 5.02 -5.11
C ALA A 143 -1.24 4.36 -5.79
N ILE A 144 -1.22 3.03 -5.85
CA ILE A 144 -0.17 2.27 -6.52
C ILE A 144 -0.24 2.54 -8.03
N ARG A 145 0.93 2.72 -8.63
CA ARG A 145 1.12 3.06 -10.04
C ARG A 145 2.30 2.29 -10.58
N GLU A 146 2.46 2.30 -11.89
CA GLU A 146 3.54 1.63 -12.61
C GLU A 146 4.94 1.83 -11.98
N ARG A 147 5.29 3.04 -11.53
CA ARG A 147 6.57 3.31 -10.86
C ARG A 147 6.75 2.55 -9.54
N HIS A 148 5.67 2.32 -8.80
CA HIS A 148 5.66 1.59 -7.53
C HIS A 148 5.81 0.09 -7.78
N TRP A 149 5.17 -0.42 -8.85
CA TRP A 149 5.36 -1.80 -9.31
C TRP A 149 6.80 -2.07 -9.71
N ARG A 150 7.46 -1.13 -10.41
CA ARG A 150 8.89 -1.25 -10.73
C ARG A 150 9.79 -1.27 -9.49
N GLN A 151 9.46 -0.48 -8.46
CA GLN A 151 10.18 -0.52 -7.18
C GLN A 151 10.01 -1.89 -6.49
N LEU A 152 8.80 -2.45 -6.53
CA LEU A 152 8.52 -3.78 -5.98
C LEU A 152 9.28 -4.88 -6.73
N MET A 153 9.30 -4.83 -8.06
CA MET A 153 10.08 -5.76 -8.89
C MET A 153 11.58 -5.67 -8.60
N GLN A 154 12.10 -4.46 -8.37
CA GLN A 154 13.50 -4.26 -8.01
C GLN A 154 13.82 -4.84 -6.62
N ALA A 155 12.91 -4.68 -5.65
CA ALA A 155 13.08 -5.22 -4.30
C ALA A 155 13.02 -6.75 -4.27
N THR A 156 12.04 -7.33 -4.99
CA THR A 156 11.83 -8.79 -5.05
C THR A 156 12.78 -9.51 -5.99
N GLY A 157 13.41 -8.80 -6.93
CA GLY A 157 14.26 -9.37 -7.97
C GLY A 157 13.48 -10.13 -9.06
N VAL A 158 12.15 -10.08 -9.03
CA VAL A 158 11.27 -10.76 -9.99
C VAL A 158 10.70 -9.74 -10.97
N SER A 159 10.86 -10.00 -12.26
CA SER A 159 10.33 -9.15 -13.32
C SER A 159 8.98 -9.68 -13.81
N PHE A 160 7.93 -8.89 -13.68
CA PHE A 160 6.62 -9.12 -14.27
C PHE A 160 5.97 -7.80 -14.69
N THR A 161 4.99 -7.85 -15.58
CA THR A 161 4.19 -6.68 -15.98
C THR A 161 2.79 -6.79 -15.40
N MET A 162 2.35 -5.73 -14.73
CA MET A 162 0.96 -5.61 -14.28
C MET A 162 0.06 -5.32 -15.48
N ASP A 163 -0.70 -6.32 -15.89
CA ASP A 163 -1.65 -6.25 -16.99
C ASP A 163 -3.02 -6.86 -16.60
N GLN A 164 -3.92 -6.98 -17.57
CA GLN A 164 -5.25 -7.55 -17.32
C GLN A 164 -5.21 -9.06 -17.05
N ASP A 165 -4.14 -9.72 -17.48
CA ASP A 165 -3.91 -11.15 -17.37
C ASP A 165 -3.15 -11.52 -16.09
N THR A 166 -2.81 -10.52 -15.27
CA THR A 166 -2.15 -10.73 -13.99
C THR A 166 -3.08 -11.49 -13.04
N THR A 167 -2.62 -12.63 -12.53
CA THR A 167 -3.33 -13.50 -11.60
C THR A 167 -2.67 -13.53 -10.23
N LEU A 168 -3.33 -14.13 -9.24
CA LEU A 168 -2.75 -14.36 -7.92
C LEU A 168 -1.46 -15.20 -8.01
N ALA A 169 -1.38 -16.16 -8.94
CA ALA A 169 -0.17 -16.96 -9.16
C ALA A 169 1.08 -16.09 -9.37
N HIS A 170 0.98 -15.07 -10.24
CA HIS A 170 2.09 -14.17 -10.51
C HIS A 170 2.52 -13.39 -9.26
N LEU A 171 1.59 -13.07 -8.37
CA LEU A 171 1.87 -12.33 -7.14
C LEU A 171 2.45 -13.21 -6.04
N LEU A 172 2.01 -14.47 -5.94
CA LEU A 172 2.58 -15.45 -5.02
C LEU A 172 4.03 -15.80 -5.39
N GLN A 173 4.38 -15.77 -6.68
CA GLN A 173 5.76 -15.93 -7.16
C GLN A 173 6.70 -14.83 -6.65
N LEU A 174 6.19 -13.65 -6.28
CA LEU A 174 6.99 -12.59 -5.68
C LEU A 174 7.40 -12.88 -4.23
N GLN A 175 6.83 -13.94 -3.62
CA GLN A 175 7.10 -14.34 -2.25
C GLN A 175 6.99 -13.16 -1.28
N LEU A 176 5.91 -12.39 -1.38
CA LEU A 176 5.72 -11.12 -0.65
C LEU A 176 5.85 -11.25 0.87
N HIS A 177 5.68 -12.45 1.42
CA HIS A 177 5.93 -12.77 2.82
C HIS A 177 7.39 -12.54 3.27
N HIS A 178 8.34 -12.43 2.34
CA HIS A 178 9.73 -12.04 2.63
C HIS A 178 10.00 -10.53 2.52
N PHE A 179 9.04 -9.76 2.01
CA PHE A 179 9.20 -8.34 1.66
C PHE A 179 8.09 -7.47 2.25
N GLU A 180 7.58 -7.83 3.44
CA GLU A 180 6.43 -7.16 4.05
C GLU A 180 6.70 -5.66 4.31
N ASP A 181 7.88 -5.34 4.85
CA ASP A 181 8.25 -3.96 5.18
C ASP A 181 8.49 -3.13 3.91
N GLU A 182 9.05 -3.73 2.86
CA GLU A 182 9.22 -3.11 1.55
C GLU A 182 7.88 -2.81 0.89
N VAL A 183 6.94 -3.77 0.90
CA VAL A 183 5.58 -3.57 0.38
C VAL A 183 4.89 -2.43 1.12
N ARG A 184 4.91 -2.47 2.45
CA ARG A 184 4.32 -1.41 3.29
C ARG A 184 4.93 -0.05 3.00
N GLY A 185 6.26 0.01 2.85
CA GLY A 185 6.98 1.25 2.53
C GLY A 185 6.65 1.81 1.14
N ILE A 186 6.45 0.93 0.15
CA ILE A 186 6.03 1.31 -1.20
C ILE A 186 4.58 1.83 -1.19
N VAL A 187 3.68 1.16 -0.47
CA VAL A 187 2.27 1.55 -0.35
C VAL A 187 2.12 2.87 0.40
N ASP A 188 2.82 3.06 1.52
CA ASP A 188 2.83 4.35 2.24
C ASP A 188 3.32 5.48 1.33
N ARG A 189 4.44 5.28 0.63
CA ARG A 189 4.96 6.25 -0.34
C ARG A 189 3.91 6.59 -1.41
N ALA A 190 3.27 5.59 -1.99
CA ALA A 190 2.26 5.79 -3.02
C ALA A 190 1.07 6.62 -2.51
N VAL A 191 0.59 6.33 -1.30
CA VAL A 191 -0.50 7.08 -0.65
C VAL A 191 -0.09 8.53 -0.39
N LYS A 192 1.13 8.77 0.12
CA LYS A 192 1.64 10.14 0.30
C LYS A 192 1.76 10.88 -1.02
N GLU A 193 2.28 10.23 -2.06
CA GLU A 193 2.38 10.79 -3.41
C GLU A 193 1.00 11.15 -4.01
N MET A 194 -0.01 10.29 -3.83
CA MET A 194 -1.38 10.60 -4.26
C MET A 194 -1.95 11.82 -3.54
N ALA A 195 -1.68 11.97 -2.24
CA ALA A 195 -2.11 13.14 -1.48
C ALA A 195 -1.44 14.43 -2.01
N MET A 196 -0.14 14.40 -2.32
CA MET A 196 0.56 15.55 -2.92
C MET A 196 -0.06 15.94 -4.25
N GLU A 197 -0.32 14.97 -5.12
CA GLU A 197 -0.94 15.23 -6.42
C GLU A 197 -2.33 15.86 -6.28
N LYS A 198 -3.11 15.42 -5.28
CA LYS A 198 -4.41 16.01 -4.98
C LYS A 198 -4.25 17.49 -4.58
N THR A 199 -3.33 17.81 -3.67
CA THR A 199 -3.04 19.20 -3.28
C THR A 199 -2.59 20.04 -4.48
N LEU A 200 -1.72 19.52 -5.34
CA LEU A 200 -1.25 20.23 -6.54
C LEU A 200 -2.39 20.49 -7.54
N LYS A 201 -3.31 19.54 -7.72
CA LYS A 201 -4.51 19.72 -8.53
C LYS A 201 -5.46 20.76 -7.93
N GLU A 202 -5.66 20.75 -6.62
CA GLU A 202 -6.47 21.74 -5.92
C GLU A 202 -5.87 23.14 -6.08
N LEU A 203 -4.55 23.30 -5.91
CA LEU A 203 -3.85 24.55 -6.20
C LEU A 203 -4.11 25.03 -7.62
N GLN A 204 -3.96 24.14 -8.61
CA GLN A 204 -4.19 24.49 -10.01
C GLN A 204 -5.63 24.98 -10.23
N ILE A 205 -6.62 24.33 -9.64
CA ILE A 205 -8.04 24.71 -9.77
C ILE A 205 -8.27 26.08 -9.11
N THR A 206 -7.84 26.25 -7.86
CA THR A 206 -8.01 27.50 -7.10
C THR A 206 -7.44 28.70 -7.85
N TRP A 207 -6.17 28.60 -8.29
CA TRP A 207 -5.48 29.70 -8.96
C TRP A 207 -5.89 29.90 -10.42
N ALA A 208 -6.60 28.95 -11.03
CA ALA A 208 -7.22 29.13 -12.33
C ALA A 208 -8.53 29.93 -12.25
N SER A 209 -9.20 29.93 -11.09
CA SER A 209 -10.47 30.65 -10.88
C SER A 209 -10.35 31.95 -10.09
N MET A 210 -9.23 32.20 -9.42
CA MET A 210 -9.04 33.42 -8.65
C MET A 210 -8.81 34.63 -9.56
N GLU A 211 -9.53 35.71 -9.26
CA GLU A 211 -9.47 36.98 -9.98
C GLU A 211 -9.34 38.13 -8.99
N PHE A 212 -8.60 39.17 -9.38
CA PHE A 212 -8.50 40.38 -8.60
C PHE A 212 -9.75 41.26 -8.78
N GLN A 213 -10.18 41.88 -7.69
CA GLN A 213 -11.27 42.86 -7.70
C GLN A 213 -10.69 44.28 -7.75
N TYR A 214 -11.43 45.19 -8.39
CA TYR A 214 -11.01 46.57 -8.59
C TYR A 214 -12.10 47.55 -8.17
N GLU A 215 -11.69 48.66 -7.55
CA GLU A 215 -12.56 49.77 -7.18
C GLU A 215 -12.08 51.09 -7.81
N PRO A 216 -12.97 51.94 -8.33
CA PRO A 216 -12.55 53.21 -8.94
C PRO A 216 -12.08 54.19 -7.88
N HIS A 217 -10.93 54.83 -8.12
CA HIS A 217 -10.43 55.92 -7.27
C HIS A 217 -11.42 57.10 -7.29
N THR A 218 -11.76 57.62 -6.10
CA THR A 218 -12.85 58.61 -5.90
C THR A 218 -12.72 59.88 -6.73
N ARG A 219 -11.50 60.29 -7.09
CA ARG A 219 -11.23 61.57 -7.77
C ARG A 219 -10.78 61.42 -9.23
N THR A 220 -10.03 60.37 -9.53
CA THR A 220 -9.40 60.16 -10.85
C THR A 220 -10.06 59.06 -11.65
N ASN A 221 -10.97 58.28 -11.03
CA ASN A 221 -11.65 57.14 -11.62
C ASN A 221 -10.71 56.03 -12.14
N ILE A 222 -9.44 56.04 -11.72
CA ILE A 222 -8.45 55.00 -12.03
C ILE A 222 -8.82 53.74 -11.24
N PRO A 223 -8.86 52.54 -11.84
CA PRO A 223 -9.20 51.30 -11.15
C PRO A 223 -8.09 50.92 -10.18
N LEU A 224 -8.38 50.92 -8.89
CA LEU A 224 -7.47 50.50 -7.83
C LEU A 224 -7.72 49.04 -7.48
N LEU A 225 -6.65 48.32 -7.17
CA LEU A 225 -6.76 46.96 -6.69
C LEU A 225 -7.42 46.97 -5.31
N GLN A 226 -8.50 46.21 -5.15
CA GLN A 226 -9.17 46.04 -3.87
C GLN A 226 -8.36 45.06 -3.00
N SER A 227 -8.25 45.36 -1.70
CA SER A 227 -7.70 44.42 -0.73
C SER A 227 -8.74 43.33 -0.44
N ASP A 228 -8.57 42.19 -1.10
CA ASP A 228 -9.34 40.97 -0.85
C ASP A 228 -8.61 40.14 0.21
N GLU A 229 -9.10 40.20 1.46
CA GLU A 229 -8.50 39.48 2.59
C GLU A 229 -8.55 37.96 2.37
N ASP A 230 -9.63 37.44 1.77
CA ASP A 230 -9.79 36.01 1.49
C ASP A 230 -8.73 35.54 0.47
N LEU A 231 -8.44 36.35 -0.55
CA LEU A 231 -7.39 36.03 -1.54
C LEU A 231 -6.00 35.95 -0.88
N ILE A 232 -5.69 36.90 0.01
CA ILE A 232 -4.40 36.95 0.70
C ILE A 232 -4.28 35.75 1.65
N GLU A 233 -5.33 35.43 2.42
CA GLU A 233 -5.36 34.24 3.28
C GLU A 233 -5.11 32.96 2.48
N VAL A 234 -5.80 32.79 1.33
CA VAL A 234 -5.61 31.64 0.44
C VAL A 234 -4.18 31.58 -0.12
N LEU A 235 -3.56 32.73 -0.41
CA LEU A 235 -2.17 32.80 -0.86
C LEU A 235 -1.21 32.29 0.22
N GLU A 236 -1.33 32.82 1.43
CA GLU A 236 -0.50 32.46 2.58
C GLU A 236 -0.66 30.98 2.95
N ASP A 237 -1.90 30.50 3.04
CA ASP A 237 -2.22 29.10 3.33
C ASP A 237 -1.62 28.15 2.28
N ASN A 238 -1.76 28.48 1.00
CA ASN A 238 -1.21 27.67 -0.08
C ASN A 238 0.33 27.68 -0.08
N GLN A 239 0.97 28.78 0.30
CA GLN A 239 2.42 28.82 0.48
C GLN A 239 2.88 27.93 1.65
N VAL A 240 2.18 27.95 2.78
CA VAL A 240 2.46 27.07 3.92
C VAL A 240 2.27 25.60 3.54
N GLN A 241 1.19 25.28 2.80
CA GLN A 241 0.97 23.93 2.28
C GLN A 241 2.12 23.46 1.39
N LEU A 242 2.56 24.30 0.44
CA LEU A 242 3.71 23.98 -0.43
C LEU A 242 5.01 23.80 0.37
N GLN A 243 5.24 24.63 1.39
CA GLN A 243 6.40 24.49 2.28
C GLN A 243 6.37 23.15 3.03
N ASN A 244 5.19 22.70 3.48
CA ASN A 244 5.02 21.39 4.10
C ASN A 244 5.29 20.24 3.11
N LEU A 245 4.86 20.38 1.86
CA LEU A 245 5.18 19.41 0.80
C LEU A 245 6.69 19.33 0.56
N MET A 246 7.39 20.48 0.51
CA MET A 246 8.85 20.56 0.35
C MET A 246 9.64 19.82 1.44
N MET A 247 9.12 19.78 2.66
CA MET A 247 9.75 19.04 3.78
C MET A 247 9.43 17.55 3.76
N SER A 248 8.54 17.08 2.88
CA SER A 248 8.16 15.67 2.83
C SER A 248 9.27 14.80 2.26
N LYS A 249 9.59 13.71 2.97
CA LYS A 249 10.55 12.69 2.51
C LYS A 249 10.15 12.00 1.18
N HIS A 250 8.88 12.13 0.76
CA HIS A 250 8.34 11.51 -0.45
C HIS A 250 8.23 12.49 -1.64
N ILE A 251 8.83 13.68 -1.54
CA ILE A 251 8.71 14.72 -2.58
C ILE A 251 9.41 14.37 -3.89
N ALA A 252 10.34 13.43 -3.92
CA ALA A 252 11.28 13.23 -5.02
C ALA A 252 10.63 13.25 -6.43
N PHE A 253 9.45 12.64 -6.61
CA PHE A 253 8.73 12.63 -7.88
C PHE A 253 8.08 13.99 -8.24
N PHE A 254 7.64 14.75 -7.24
CA PHE A 254 6.92 16.03 -7.41
C PHE A 254 7.78 17.27 -7.16
N LEU A 255 9.08 17.11 -6.89
CA LEU A 255 9.98 18.19 -6.49
C LEU A 255 9.94 19.38 -7.45
N GLU A 256 10.02 19.11 -8.76
CA GLU A 256 10.03 20.16 -9.78
C GLU A 256 8.69 20.92 -9.81
N GLU A 257 7.57 20.19 -9.72
CA GLU A 257 6.23 20.78 -9.75
C GLU A 257 5.92 21.60 -8.50
N VAL A 258 6.22 21.06 -7.31
CA VAL A 258 6.06 21.76 -6.03
C VAL A 258 6.95 23.00 -5.99
N SER A 259 8.20 22.90 -6.41
CA SER A 259 9.14 24.04 -6.45
C SER A 259 8.67 25.13 -7.41
N SER A 260 8.13 24.75 -8.57
CA SER A 260 7.55 25.69 -9.54
C SER A 260 6.37 26.45 -8.94
N TRP A 261 5.45 25.75 -8.27
CA TRP A 261 4.33 26.37 -7.56
C TRP A 261 4.78 27.30 -6.45
N GLN A 262 5.74 26.87 -5.62
CA GLN A 262 6.26 27.69 -4.53
C GLN A 262 6.86 29.00 -5.05
N LYS A 263 7.64 28.93 -6.14
CA LYS A 263 8.20 30.12 -6.77
C LYS A 263 7.12 31.03 -7.34
N LYS A 264 6.09 30.49 -8.00
CA LYS A 264 4.97 31.28 -8.55
C LYS A 264 4.23 32.03 -7.45
N LEU A 265 3.83 31.35 -6.38
CA LEU A 265 3.08 31.97 -5.29
C LEU A 265 3.92 32.97 -4.50
N SER A 266 5.21 32.68 -4.25
CA SER A 266 6.11 33.63 -3.60
C SER A 266 6.35 34.89 -4.45
N THR A 267 6.42 34.73 -5.78
CA THR A 267 6.54 35.87 -6.70
C THR A 267 5.26 36.69 -6.71
N ALA A 268 4.09 36.03 -6.76
CA ALA A 268 2.80 36.69 -6.70
C ALA A 268 2.65 37.51 -5.41
N ASP A 269 2.96 36.92 -4.26
CA ASP A 269 2.94 37.59 -2.95
C ASP A 269 3.83 38.84 -2.90
N SER A 270 5.07 38.71 -3.39
CA SER A 270 6.00 39.85 -3.46
C SER A 270 5.46 40.98 -4.35
N VAL A 271 4.90 40.62 -5.52
CA VAL A 271 4.34 41.60 -6.46
C VAL A 271 3.10 42.27 -5.89
N ILE A 272 2.19 41.51 -5.28
CA ILE A 272 0.96 42.02 -4.63
C ILE A 272 1.32 42.98 -3.50
N SER A 273 2.28 42.61 -2.65
CA SER A 273 2.75 43.44 -1.54
C SER A 273 3.33 44.78 -2.02
N ILE A 274 4.24 44.74 -3.00
CA ILE A 274 4.82 45.95 -3.61
C ILE A 274 3.73 46.78 -4.27
N TRP A 275 2.80 46.13 -4.97
CA TRP A 275 1.67 46.82 -5.62
C TRP A 275 0.84 47.61 -4.63
N PHE A 276 0.44 46.99 -3.50
CA PHE A 276 -0.33 47.69 -2.47
C PHE A 276 0.46 48.83 -1.81
N GLU A 277 1.77 48.68 -1.61
CA GLU A 277 2.62 49.75 -1.06
C GLU A 277 2.70 50.95 -2.02
N VAL A 278 2.92 50.68 -3.31
CA VAL A 278 2.98 51.73 -4.33
C VAL A 278 1.62 52.38 -4.51
N GLN A 279 0.53 51.60 -4.56
CA GLN A 279 -0.85 52.11 -4.64
C GLN A 279 -1.17 53.02 -3.45
N ARG A 280 -0.81 52.61 -2.22
CA ARG A 280 -1.02 53.42 -1.00
C ARG A 280 -0.22 54.73 -1.05
N THR A 281 1.05 54.65 -1.43
CA THR A 281 1.93 55.82 -1.56
C THR A 281 1.41 56.79 -2.63
N TRP A 282 0.97 56.25 -3.77
CA TRP A 282 0.38 57.02 -4.85
C TRP A 282 -0.90 57.72 -4.41
N SER A 283 -1.86 57.01 -3.80
CA SER A 283 -3.11 57.62 -3.31
C SER A 283 -2.85 58.74 -2.30
N HIS A 284 -1.83 58.59 -1.45
CA HIS A 284 -1.43 59.64 -0.52
C HIS A 284 -0.86 60.88 -1.25
N LEU A 285 0.05 60.67 -2.21
CA LEU A 285 0.64 61.76 -2.99
C LEU A 285 -0.39 62.47 -3.89
N GLU A 286 -1.34 61.73 -4.46
CA GLU A 286 -2.46 62.29 -5.25
C GLU A 286 -3.25 63.27 -4.39
N SER A 287 -3.60 62.87 -3.17
CA SER A 287 -4.37 63.69 -2.23
C SER A 287 -3.66 65.01 -1.87
N ILE A 288 -2.32 64.98 -1.76
CA ILE A 288 -1.51 66.15 -1.39
C ILE A 288 -1.30 67.08 -2.58
N PHE A 289 -0.84 66.55 -3.72
CA PHE A 289 -0.36 67.36 -4.84
C PHE A 289 -1.46 67.76 -5.83
N ILE A 290 -2.52 66.96 -5.93
CA ILE A 290 -3.63 67.23 -6.87
C ILE A 290 -4.90 67.68 -6.12
N GLY A 291 -5.00 67.39 -4.82
CA GLY A 291 -6.07 67.89 -3.95
C GLY A 291 -5.85 69.31 -3.41
N SER A 292 -4.61 69.80 -3.32
CA SER A 292 -4.28 71.13 -2.80
C SER A 292 -3.64 72.04 -3.85
N GLU A 293 -4.41 73.01 -4.34
CA GLU A 293 -3.96 73.98 -5.35
C GLU A 293 -2.82 74.88 -4.84
N ASP A 294 -2.80 75.16 -3.54
CA ASP A 294 -1.75 75.96 -2.89
C ASP A 294 -0.39 75.21 -2.91
N ILE A 295 -0.38 73.93 -2.52
CA ILE A 295 0.84 73.09 -2.59
C ILE A 295 1.32 72.95 -4.03
N ARG A 296 0.40 72.82 -4.99
CA ARG A 296 0.71 72.72 -6.42
C ARG A 296 1.39 73.98 -6.95
N SER A 297 1.01 75.15 -6.43
CA SER A 297 1.60 76.44 -6.79
C SER A 297 2.99 76.66 -6.16
N GLN A 298 3.21 76.13 -4.95
CA GLN A 298 4.47 76.29 -4.22
C GLN A 298 5.53 75.26 -4.62
N LEU A 299 5.15 74.06 -5.08
CA LEU A 299 6.05 72.98 -5.50
C LEU A 299 5.72 72.47 -6.92
N PRO A 300 5.94 73.29 -7.96
CA PRO A 300 5.53 72.97 -9.34
C PRO A 300 6.29 71.78 -9.94
N GLN A 301 7.59 71.62 -9.64
CA GLN A 301 8.40 70.50 -10.12
C GLN A 301 7.92 69.15 -9.54
N THR A 302 7.70 69.09 -8.23
CA THR A 302 7.21 67.89 -7.53
C THR A 302 5.80 67.50 -7.98
N SER A 303 4.96 68.50 -8.25
CA SER A 303 3.60 68.29 -8.78
C SER A 303 3.62 67.69 -10.20
N SER A 304 4.53 68.15 -11.06
CA SER A 304 4.70 67.58 -12.41
C SER A 304 5.14 66.12 -12.38
N VAL A 305 6.03 65.76 -11.46
CA VAL A 305 6.49 64.38 -11.27
C VAL A 305 5.34 63.49 -10.74
N SER A 306 4.53 63.99 -9.81
CA SER A 306 3.34 63.26 -9.31
C SER A 306 2.32 62.97 -10.40
N ILE A 307 2.11 63.90 -11.34
CA ILE A 307 1.24 63.70 -12.51
C ILE A 307 1.81 62.61 -13.43
N GLN A 308 3.12 62.60 -13.70
CA GLN A 308 3.76 61.52 -14.47
C GLN A 308 3.59 60.15 -13.83
N TYR A 309 3.76 60.05 -12.50
CA TYR A 309 3.52 58.79 -11.79
C TYR A 309 2.06 58.34 -11.87
N SER A 310 1.11 59.28 -11.79
CA SER A 310 -0.31 58.95 -11.92
C SER A 310 -0.65 58.41 -13.31
N GLN A 311 0.01 58.93 -14.35
CA GLN A 311 -0.16 58.47 -15.71
C GLN A 311 0.47 57.08 -15.92
N PHE A 312 1.66 56.86 -15.36
CA PHE A 312 2.28 55.52 -15.33
C PHE A 312 1.40 54.50 -14.59
N PHE A 313 0.77 54.89 -13.47
CA PHE A 313 -0.13 54.02 -12.72
C PHE A 313 -1.36 53.64 -13.56
N ALA A 314 -1.99 54.63 -14.21
CA ALA A 314 -3.10 54.40 -15.12
C ALA A 314 -2.74 53.48 -16.30
N ASP A 315 -1.55 53.67 -16.91
CA ASP A 315 -1.08 52.87 -18.04
C ASP A 315 -0.76 51.41 -17.66
N LYS A 316 -0.43 51.14 -16.38
CA LYS A 316 -0.15 49.78 -15.88
C LYS A 316 -1.40 49.02 -15.45
N LEU A 317 -2.51 49.73 -15.27
CA LEU A 317 -3.80 49.19 -14.83
C LEU A 317 -4.82 49.03 -15.97
N ALA A 318 -4.57 49.62 -17.14
CA ALA A 318 -5.38 49.53 -18.35
C ALA A 318 -5.06 48.28 -19.20
#